data_AF-A0A9W8JNE9-F1
#
_entry.id   AF-A0A9W8JNE9-F1
#
_cell.length_a   1.000
_cell.length_b   1.000
_cell.length_c   1.000
_cell.angle_alpha   90.00
_cell.angle_beta   90.00
_cell.angle_gamma   90.00
#
_symmetry.space_group_name_H-M   'P 1'
#
loop_
_entity.id
_entity.type
_entity.pdbx_description
1 polymer ?
#
loop_
_entity_poly.entity_id
_entity_poly.type
_entity_poly.pdbx_seq_one_letter_code
_entity_poly.pdbx_strand_id
1 'polypeptide(L)'
;MSTHPAWNLRDCCNTTARTSVRSSNGSPSQLQPPPGFPSSEWDNLLKGKAVNLDVVFSSVYHVGAVKENRGRLGKHKISFGHSEPSQKVLTYGDWTIAWNITVKAAAFLFPHRQQELADYGEFIQGKFSAHQTEAHWRVIQFDQSIRNKVGGGTKILLTHYDQFNRHRAAILHSEGLFANR
;
A
#
# COMPACT_ATOMS: atom_id res chain seq x y z
N MET A 1 -7.17 28.27 -2.13
CA MET A 1 -6.33 27.06 -1.96
C MET A 1 -7.17 25.86 -2.26
N SER A 2 -6.97 25.21 -3.42
CA SER A 2 -7.83 24.10 -3.85
C SER A 2 -7.50 22.85 -3.04
N THR A 3 -8.43 22.41 -2.19
CA THR A 3 -8.25 21.23 -1.35
C THR A 3 -8.72 19.98 -2.09
N HIS A 4 -7.86 19.42 -2.93
CA HIS A 4 -8.12 18.13 -3.57
C HIS A 4 -7.84 16.98 -2.59
N PRO A 5 -8.60 15.87 -2.64
CA PRO A 5 -8.31 14.68 -1.83
C PRO A 5 -6.97 14.10 -2.26
N ALA A 6 -6.09 13.78 -1.30
CA ALA A 6 -4.70 13.42 -1.61
C ALA A 6 -4.56 12.22 -2.57
N TRP A 7 -5.53 11.30 -2.57
CA TRP A 7 -5.51 10.06 -3.35
C TRP A 7 -6.63 9.98 -4.40
N ASN A 8 -6.98 11.11 -5.05
CA ASN A 8 -8.03 11.13 -6.06
C ASN A 8 -7.48 10.84 -7.47
N LEU A 9 -8.00 9.78 -8.11
CA LEU A 9 -7.68 9.45 -9.51
C LEU A 9 -7.96 10.59 -10.50
N ARG A 10 -8.87 11.51 -10.20
CA ARG A 10 -9.15 12.66 -11.07
C ARG A 10 -7.94 13.59 -11.23
N ASP A 11 -7.04 13.58 -10.24
CA ASP A 11 -5.81 14.38 -10.28
C ASP A 11 -4.69 13.67 -11.07
N CYS A 12 -4.90 12.42 -11.51
CA CYS A 12 -3.95 11.64 -12.32
C CYS A 12 -4.03 11.92 -13.83
N CYS A 13 -5.12 12.52 -14.31
CA CYS A 13 -5.45 12.54 -15.74
C CYS A 13 -4.65 13.52 -16.63
N ASN A 14 -3.63 14.22 -16.12
CA ASN A 14 -2.90 15.21 -16.93
C ASN A 14 -1.52 14.80 -17.46
N THR A 15 -1.07 13.55 -17.26
CA THR A 15 0.23 13.13 -17.80
C THR A 15 0.06 12.00 -18.81
N THR A 16 0.12 12.39 -20.08
CA THR A 16 0.09 11.52 -21.27
C THR A 16 1.22 10.48 -21.23
N ALA A 17 0.88 9.20 -21.04
CA ALA A 17 1.76 8.09 -21.40
C ALA A 17 1.10 7.28 -22.52
N ARG A 18 1.53 7.59 -23.73
CA ARG A 18 1.20 6.94 -25.00
C ARG A 18 1.74 5.51 -24.97
N THR A 19 0.90 4.53 -24.70
CA THR A 19 1.08 3.16 -25.21
C THR A 19 -0.18 2.76 -25.95
N SER A 20 0.02 2.42 -27.23
CA SER A 20 -1.01 2.15 -28.22
C SER A 20 -1.87 0.94 -27.84
N VAL A 21 -3.13 1.18 -27.46
CA VAL A 21 -4.25 0.33 -27.86
C VAL A 21 -5.43 1.24 -28.22
N ARG A 22 -5.75 1.27 -29.51
CA ARG A 22 -6.97 1.86 -30.07
C ARG A 22 -8.17 1.02 -29.61
N SER A 23 -9.07 1.55 -28.78
CA SER A 23 -10.51 1.59 -29.07
C SER A 23 -11.32 2.14 -27.89
N SER A 24 -12.06 3.21 -28.20
CA SER A 24 -13.34 3.72 -27.67
C SER A 24 -13.78 3.44 -26.22
N ASN A 25 -14.11 4.54 -25.53
CA ASN A 25 -15.01 4.65 -24.37
C ASN A 25 -14.55 3.96 -23.08
N GLY A 26 -13.50 4.51 -22.46
CA GLY A 26 -12.97 4.00 -21.18
C GLY A 26 -13.69 4.59 -19.97
N SER A 27 -14.54 3.78 -19.33
CA SER A 27 -14.78 3.91 -17.89
C SER A 27 -13.45 3.77 -17.14
N PRO A 28 -13.28 4.30 -15.91
CA PRO A 28 -12.02 4.26 -15.13
C PRO A 28 -11.46 2.85 -14.84
N SER A 29 -12.16 1.80 -15.23
CA SER A 29 -11.91 0.38 -15.01
C SER A 29 -10.85 -0.27 -15.93
N GLN A 30 -10.05 0.51 -16.69
CA GLN A 30 -9.12 -0.04 -17.70
C GLN A 30 -7.62 0.01 -17.34
N LEU A 31 -7.21 0.64 -16.24
CA LEU A 31 -5.81 0.60 -15.80
C LEU A 31 -5.46 -0.80 -15.27
N GLN A 32 -4.57 -1.50 -15.96
CA GLN A 32 -4.11 -2.84 -15.56
C GLN A 32 -2.95 -2.75 -14.55
N PRO A 33 -2.85 -3.70 -13.59
CA PRO A 33 -1.74 -3.76 -12.65
C PRO A 33 -0.41 -4.04 -13.39
N PRO A 34 0.71 -3.47 -12.93
CA PRO A 34 2.03 -3.87 -13.39
C PRO A 34 2.26 -5.38 -13.17
N PRO A 35 3.07 -6.04 -14.03
CA PRO A 35 3.42 -7.45 -13.84
C PRO A 35 3.97 -7.72 -12.42
N GLY A 36 3.43 -8.73 -11.75
CA GLY A 36 3.82 -9.11 -10.39
C GLY A 36 3.16 -8.31 -9.25
N PHE A 37 2.41 -7.25 -9.56
CA PHE A 37 1.62 -6.53 -8.56
C PHE A 37 0.23 -7.19 -8.37
N PRO A 38 -0.23 -7.42 -7.13
CA PRO A 38 -1.53 -8.06 -6.90
C PRO A 38 -2.70 -7.19 -7.39
N SER A 39 -3.65 -7.78 -8.13
CA SER A 39 -4.84 -7.07 -8.61
C SER A 39 -5.68 -6.46 -7.48
N SER A 40 -5.78 -7.14 -6.33
CA SER A 40 -6.53 -6.64 -5.17
C SER A 40 -5.93 -5.35 -4.62
N GLU A 41 -4.60 -5.27 -4.58
CA GLU A 41 -3.88 -4.10 -4.11
C GLU A 41 -3.85 -2.99 -5.15
N TRP A 42 -3.89 -3.35 -6.43
CA TRP A 42 -4.06 -2.38 -7.50
C TRP A 42 -5.40 -1.66 -7.39
N ASP A 43 -6.47 -2.42 -7.18
CA ASP A 43 -7.80 -1.86 -6.92
C ASP A 43 -7.82 -0.98 -5.66
N ASN A 44 -7.05 -1.33 -4.62
CA ASN A 44 -6.92 -0.49 -3.44
C ASN A 44 -6.24 0.84 -3.77
N LEU A 45 -5.13 0.84 -4.53
CA LEU A 45 -4.47 2.06 -4.99
C LEU A 45 -5.40 2.93 -5.82
N LEU A 46 -6.11 2.35 -6.79
CA LEU A 46 -7.09 3.08 -7.61
C LEU A 46 -8.21 3.70 -6.76
N LYS A 47 -8.65 3.01 -5.69
CA LYS A 47 -9.67 3.51 -4.76
C LYS A 47 -9.10 4.47 -3.70
N GLY A 48 -7.80 4.77 -3.74
CA GLY A 48 -7.12 5.56 -2.72
C GLY A 48 -7.14 4.93 -1.33
N LYS A 49 -7.29 3.60 -1.25
CA LYS A 49 -7.25 2.81 -0.01
C LYS A 49 -5.82 2.40 0.30
N ALA A 50 -5.57 2.09 1.57
CA ALA A 50 -4.28 1.55 1.99
C ALA A 50 -4.02 0.20 1.33
N VAL A 51 -2.80 0.02 0.83
CA VAL A 51 -2.31 -1.25 0.29
C VAL A 51 -1.94 -2.20 1.43
N ASN A 52 -2.28 -3.47 1.31
CA ASN A 52 -1.81 -4.51 2.20
C ASN A 52 -0.42 -5.00 1.78
N LEU A 53 0.60 -4.65 2.57
CA LEU A 53 1.99 -5.03 2.29
C LEU A 53 2.23 -6.54 2.40
N ASP A 54 1.46 -7.28 3.19
CA ASP A 54 1.58 -8.75 3.24
C ASP A 54 1.20 -9.37 1.88
N VAL A 55 0.15 -8.85 1.24
CA VAL A 55 -0.30 -9.33 -0.08
C VAL A 55 0.73 -8.98 -1.15
N VAL A 56 1.28 -7.77 -1.11
CA VAL A 56 2.36 -7.34 -2.02
C VAL A 56 3.63 -8.18 -1.80
N PHE A 57 4.00 -8.44 -0.55
CA PHE A 57 5.17 -9.26 -0.24
C PHE A 57 4.98 -10.71 -0.69
N SER A 58 3.80 -11.28 -0.45
CA SER A 58 3.44 -12.63 -0.91
C SER A 58 3.57 -12.79 -2.43
N SER A 59 3.22 -11.76 -3.21
CA SER A 59 3.29 -11.85 -4.68
C SER A 59 4.70 -11.97 -5.23
N VAL A 60 5.72 -11.55 -4.48
CA VAL A 60 7.14 -11.69 -4.88
C VAL A 60 7.54 -13.16 -5.02
N TYR A 61 7.00 -14.04 -4.17
CA TYR A 61 7.38 -15.45 -4.10
C TYR A 61 6.46 -16.37 -4.90
N HIS A 62 5.41 -15.83 -5.52
CA HIS A 62 4.54 -16.57 -6.42
C HIS A 62 5.14 -16.54 -7.85
N VAL A 63 6.03 -17.50 -8.14
CA VAL A 63 6.70 -17.70 -9.46
C VAL A 63 5.77 -18.31 -10.54
N GLY A 64 4.47 -18.36 -10.32
CA GLY A 64 3.48 -18.86 -11.29
C GLY A 64 2.33 -17.89 -11.43
N ALA A 65 1.62 -17.94 -12.57
CA ALA A 65 0.41 -17.16 -12.80
C ALA A 65 -0.45 -17.21 -11.54
N VAL A 66 -0.61 -16.04 -10.90
CA VAL A 66 -1.37 -15.91 -9.65
C VAL A 66 -2.69 -16.60 -9.89
N LYS A 67 -2.88 -17.77 -9.25
CA LYS A 67 -4.20 -18.39 -9.12
C LYS A 67 -4.99 -17.47 -8.21
N GLU A 68 -5.44 -16.33 -8.76
CA GLU A 68 -6.68 -15.75 -8.27
C GLU A 68 -7.66 -16.92 -8.29
N ASN A 69 -8.28 -17.22 -7.15
CA ASN A 69 -9.32 -18.25 -7.04
C ASN A 69 -10.56 -17.78 -7.83
N ARG A 70 -10.42 -17.70 -9.15
CA ARG A 70 -11.45 -17.46 -10.14
C ARG A 70 -11.92 -18.82 -10.58
N GLY A 71 -12.85 -19.37 -9.80
CA GLY A 71 -13.63 -20.51 -10.25
C GLY A 71 -14.60 -20.05 -11.33
N ARG A 72 -14.57 -20.71 -12.50
CA ARG A 72 -15.59 -20.51 -13.54
C ARG A 72 -16.69 -21.55 -13.31
N LEU A 73 -17.89 -21.12 -12.91
CA LEU A 73 -19.08 -21.99 -12.86
C LEU A 73 -20.02 -21.55 -13.99
N GLY A 74 -19.93 -22.24 -15.13
CA GLY A 74 -20.72 -21.91 -16.33
C GLY A 74 -20.41 -20.50 -16.88
N LYS A 75 -21.45 -19.66 -16.99
CA LYS A 75 -21.36 -18.28 -17.52
C LYS A 75 -21.04 -17.22 -16.44
N HIS A 76 -21.03 -17.62 -15.16
CA HIS A 76 -20.81 -16.71 -14.05
C HIS A 76 -19.38 -16.86 -13.52
N LYS A 77 -18.73 -15.71 -13.30
CA LYS A 77 -17.38 -15.63 -12.78
C LYS A 77 -17.47 -15.53 -11.26
N ILE A 78 -17.02 -16.56 -10.55
CA ILE A 78 -17.02 -16.57 -9.09
C ILE A 78 -15.61 -16.16 -8.65
N SER A 79 -15.48 -14.98 -8.05
CA SER A 79 -14.28 -14.63 -7.29
C SER A 79 -14.44 -15.22 -5.89
N PHE A 80 -13.70 -16.27 -5.56
CA PHE A 80 -13.57 -16.68 -4.18
C PHE A 80 -12.78 -15.58 -3.44
N GLY A 81 -13.29 -15.20 -2.27
CA GLY A 81 -12.77 -14.11 -1.46
C GLY A 81 -11.27 -14.24 -1.15
N HIS A 82 -10.71 -13.10 -0.74
CA HIS A 82 -9.30 -12.89 -0.39
C HIS A 82 -8.67 -14.13 0.24
N SER A 83 -7.77 -14.79 -0.49
CA SER A 83 -6.86 -15.77 0.12
C SER A 83 -5.95 -15.01 1.09
N GLU A 84 -5.81 -15.51 2.32
CA GLU A 84 -4.82 -14.99 3.26
C GLU A 84 -3.44 -14.89 2.58
N PRO A 85 -2.68 -13.82 2.81
CA PRO A 85 -1.32 -13.69 2.29
C PRO A 85 -0.48 -14.90 2.71
N SER A 86 0.20 -15.52 1.75
CA SER A 86 1.04 -16.69 1.99
C SER A 86 2.30 -16.35 2.79
N GLN A 87 2.71 -15.08 2.77
CA GLN A 87 3.83 -14.51 3.51
C GLN A 87 3.38 -13.27 4.28
N LYS A 88 3.95 -13.08 5.47
CA LYS A 88 3.71 -11.90 6.31
C LYS A 88 4.97 -11.04 6.35
N VAL A 89 4.78 -9.72 6.34
CA VAL A 89 5.89 -8.78 6.55
C VAL A 89 6.22 -8.77 8.04
N LEU A 90 7.39 -9.30 8.40
CA LEU A 90 7.81 -9.43 9.80
C LEU A 90 9.10 -8.67 10.10
N THR A 91 9.94 -8.46 9.09
CA THR A 91 11.25 -7.82 9.25
C THR A 91 11.36 -6.51 8.48
N TYR A 92 12.40 -5.75 8.80
CA TYR A 92 12.81 -4.57 8.02
C TYR A 92 13.05 -4.90 6.53
N GLY A 93 13.65 -6.06 6.24
CA GLY A 93 13.91 -6.51 4.89
C GLY A 93 12.62 -6.77 4.12
N ASP A 94 11.69 -7.52 4.72
CA ASP A 94 10.38 -7.82 4.13
C ASP A 94 9.60 -6.52 3.82
N TRP A 95 9.60 -5.60 4.80
CA TRP A 95 8.94 -4.31 4.67
C TRP A 95 9.56 -3.49 3.55
N THR A 96 10.89 -3.45 3.44
CA THR A 96 11.59 -2.70 2.40
C THR A 96 11.26 -3.23 1.00
N ILE A 97 11.20 -4.56 0.83
CA ILE A 97 10.80 -5.19 -0.43
C ILE A 97 9.36 -4.81 -0.80
N ALA A 98 8.42 -5.01 0.13
CA ALA A 98 7.00 -4.73 -0.10
C ALA A 98 6.73 -3.25 -0.36
N TRP A 99 7.37 -2.37 0.41
CA TRP A 99 7.24 -0.92 0.27
C TRP A 99 7.78 -0.43 -1.07
N ASN A 100 8.97 -0.87 -1.48
CA ASN A 100 9.55 -0.45 -2.76
C ASN A 100 8.69 -0.85 -3.97
N ILE A 101 8.08 -2.03 -3.93
CA ILE A 101 7.12 -2.48 -4.96
C ILE A 101 5.87 -1.59 -4.95
N THR A 102 5.34 -1.32 -3.75
CA THR A 102 4.17 -0.44 -3.57
C THR A 102 4.44 0.97 -4.07
N VAL A 103 5.60 1.56 -3.77
CA VAL A 103 6.00 2.89 -4.23
C VAL A 103 6.10 2.94 -5.75
N LYS A 104 6.68 1.94 -6.41
CA LYS A 104 6.75 1.90 -7.88
C LYS A 104 5.35 1.88 -8.51
N ALA A 105 4.44 1.07 -7.99
CA ALA A 105 3.06 0.99 -8.46
C ALA A 105 2.28 2.29 -8.17
N ALA A 106 2.43 2.85 -6.98
CA ALA A 106 1.76 4.08 -6.59
C ALA A 106 2.30 5.29 -7.35
N ALA A 107 3.62 5.42 -7.56
CA ALA A 107 4.22 6.51 -8.32
C ALA A 107 3.85 6.45 -9.81
N PHE A 108 3.58 5.25 -10.36
CA PHE A 108 3.03 5.12 -11.70
C PHE A 108 1.63 5.75 -11.82
N LEU A 109 0.76 5.55 -10.81
CA LEU A 109 -0.58 6.14 -10.78
C LEU A 109 -0.56 7.62 -10.37
N PHE A 110 0.31 7.99 -9.43
CA PHE A 110 0.37 9.30 -8.81
C PHE A 110 1.80 9.88 -8.88
N PRO A 111 2.32 10.25 -10.08
CA PRO A 111 3.70 10.72 -10.22
C PRO A 111 4.04 11.93 -9.34
N HIS A 112 3.07 12.81 -9.12
CA HIS A 112 3.22 13.99 -8.28
C HIS A 112 3.43 13.67 -6.79
N ARG A 113 3.20 12.42 -6.35
CA ARG A 113 3.41 11.97 -4.95
C ARG A 113 4.69 11.17 -4.75
N GLN A 114 5.52 11.04 -5.79
CA GLN A 114 6.75 10.26 -5.70
C GLN A 114 7.67 10.75 -4.56
N GLN A 115 7.83 12.07 -4.40
CA GLN A 115 8.65 12.63 -3.33
C GLN A 115 8.08 12.31 -1.95
N GLU A 116 6.78 12.48 -1.76
CA GLU A 116 6.11 12.18 -0.49
C GLU A 116 6.26 10.70 -0.10
N LEU A 117 6.14 9.79 -1.07
CA LEU A 117 6.33 8.35 -0.86
C LEU A 117 7.78 8.01 -0.49
N ALA A 118 8.77 8.71 -1.06
CA ALA A 118 10.17 8.56 -0.72
C ALA A 118 10.45 9.06 0.70
N ASP A 119 10.03 10.29 1.03
CA ASP A 119 10.20 10.91 2.35
C ASP A 119 9.56 10.05 3.45
N TYR A 120 8.35 9.53 3.20
CA TYR A 120 7.68 8.62 4.13
C TYR A 120 8.43 7.29 4.30
N GLY A 121 8.99 6.76 3.20
CA GLY A 121 9.83 5.57 3.25
C GLY A 121 11.02 5.76 4.18
N GLU A 122 11.78 6.84 4.00
CA GLU A 122 12.91 7.19 4.87
C GLU A 122 12.49 7.38 6.32
N PHE A 123 11.35 8.03 6.56
CA PHE A 123 10.80 8.20 7.91
C PHE A 123 10.57 6.86 8.63
N ILE A 124 9.95 5.88 7.96
CA ILE A 124 9.71 4.56 8.55
C ILE A 124 11.02 3.76 8.69
N GLN A 125 11.94 3.85 7.72
CA GLN A 125 13.28 3.25 7.86
C GLN A 125 14.01 3.78 9.09
N GLY A 126 13.95 5.09 9.35
CA GLY A 126 14.49 5.68 10.58
C GLY A 126 13.84 5.14 11.86
N LYS A 127 12.56 4.71 11.83
CA LYS A 127 11.93 4.02 12.96
C LYS A 127 12.49 2.63 13.16
N PHE A 128 12.73 1.86 12.10
CA PHE A 128 13.41 0.57 12.22
C PHE A 128 14.82 0.75 12.80
N SER A 129 15.62 1.68 12.28
CA SER A 129 16.99 1.92 12.79
C SER A 129 17.04 2.38 14.25
N ALA A 130 15.99 3.04 14.75
CA ALA A 130 15.92 3.52 16.13
C ALA A 130 15.41 2.49 17.15
N HIS A 131 14.92 1.32 16.69
CA HIS A 131 14.37 0.27 17.55
C HIS A 131 15.17 -1.02 17.39
N GLN A 132 15.13 -1.86 18.43
CA GLN A 132 15.70 -3.20 18.36
C GLN A 132 14.82 -4.11 17.47
N THR A 133 15.42 -5.16 16.90
CA THR A 133 14.76 -6.11 15.99
C THR A 133 13.48 -6.71 16.59
N GLU A 134 13.48 -6.98 17.89
CA GLU A 134 12.36 -7.52 18.66
C GLU A 134 11.16 -6.56 18.72
N ALA A 135 11.39 -5.26 18.49
CA ALA A 135 10.37 -4.23 18.42
C ALA A 135 9.97 -3.86 16.98
N HIS A 136 10.58 -4.46 15.94
CA HIS A 136 10.25 -4.18 14.54
C HIS A 136 8.78 -4.44 14.19
N TRP A 137 8.13 -5.42 14.83
CA TRP A 137 6.70 -5.67 14.64
C TRP A 137 5.84 -4.45 15.03
N ARG A 138 6.25 -3.66 16.03
CA ARG A 138 5.57 -2.41 16.40
C ARG A 138 5.76 -1.33 15.33
N VAL A 139 6.93 -1.26 14.71
CA VAL A 139 7.19 -0.35 13.59
C VAL A 139 6.30 -0.69 12.39
N ILE A 140 6.15 -1.98 12.09
CA ILE A 140 5.26 -2.47 11.02
C ILE A 140 3.80 -2.12 11.32
N GLN A 141 3.33 -2.36 12.55
CA GLN A 141 1.97 -1.97 12.96
C GLN A 141 1.75 -0.46 12.92
N PHE A 142 2.76 0.32 13.33
CA PHE A 142 2.73 1.77 13.28
C PHE A 142 2.58 2.27 11.84
N ASP A 143 3.42 1.80 10.92
CA ASP A 143 3.30 2.06 9.48
C ASP A 143 1.91 1.71 8.93
N GLN A 144 1.42 0.51 9.23
CA GLN A 144 0.10 0.07 8.79
C GLN A 144 -1.00 1.01 9.28
N SER A 145 -0.92 1.46 10.53
CA SER A 145 -1.90 2.38 11.10
C SER A 145 -1.88 3.76 10.43
N ILE A 146 -0.71 4.26 10.03
CA ILE A 146 -0.57 5.51 9.27
C ILE A 146 -1.19 5.36 7.89
N ARG A 147 -0.82 4.30 7.15
CA ARG A 147 -1.34 4.07 5.80
C ARG A 147 -2.86 3.91 5.80
N ASN A 148 -3.42 3.21 6.80
CA ASN A 148 -4.87 3.10 6.98
C ASN A 148 -5.54 4.44 7.29
N LYS A 149 -4.90 5.32 8.07
CA LYS A 149 -5.42 6.66 8.36
C LYS A 149 -5.40 7.58 7.14
N VAL A 150 -4.34 7.51 6.34
CA VAL A 150 -4.16 8.34 5.15
C VAL A 150 -5.03 7.85 3.99
N GLY A 151 -5.16 6.53 3.83
CA GLY A 151 -6.07 5.90 2.88
C GLY A 151 -7.54 6.26 3.13
N GLY A 152 -8.36 6.23 2.08
CA GLY A 152 -9.80 6.49 2.16
C GLY A 152 -10.22 7.91 1.80
N GLY A 153 -9.42 8.65 1.01
CA GLY A 153 -9.81 9.96 0.48
C GLY A 153 -9.68 11.12 1.46
N THR A 154 -8.84 10.97 2.49
CA THR A 154 -8.54 12.06 3.43
C THR A 154 -7.66 13.14 2.77
N LYS A 155 -7.64 14.35 3.34
CA LYS A 155 -6.73 15.44 2.94
C LYS A 155 -5.36 15.35 3.63
N ILE A 156 -5.04 14.22 4.26
CA ILE A 156 -3.82 14.04 5.04
C ILE A 156 -2.76 13.37 4.17
N LEU A 157 -1.53 13.90 4.19
CA LEU A 157 -0.37 13.33 3.53
C LEU A 157 0.38 12.39 4.48
N LEU A 158 1.08 11.40 3.93
CA LEU A 158 1.99 10.51 4.65
C LEU A 158 3.14 11.27 5.34
N THR A 159 3.44 12.48 4.88
CA THR A 159 4.46 13.37 5.45
C THR A 159 3.94 14.32 6.53
N HIS A 160 2.64 14.33 6.82
CA HIS A 160 2.08 15.10 7.95
C HIS A 160 2.31 14.35 9.27
N TYR A 161 3.58 14.21 9.66
CA TYR A 161 4.00 13.36 10.79
C TYR A 161 3.36 13.74 12.13
N ASP A 162 3.04 15.03 12.33
CA ASP A 162 2.34 15.54 13.51
C ASP A 162 0.96 14.88 13.70
N GLN A 163 0.29 14.52 12.61
CA GLN A 163 -1.03 13.86 12.63
C GLN A 163 -0.96 12.41 13.13
N PHE A 164 0.24 11.85 13.28
CA PHE A 164 0.46 10.46 13.68
C PHE A 164 0.99 10.31 15.10
N ASN A 165 1.10 11.41 15.86
CA ASN A 165 1.59 11.39 17.26
C ASN A 165 0.78 10.42 18.15
N ARG A 166 -0.54 10.35 17.98
CA ARG A 166 -1.39 9.39 18.73
C ARG A 166 -1.07 7.94 18.39
N HIS A 167 -0.83 7.63 17.12
CA HIS A 167 -0.45 6.28 16.67
C HIS A 167 0.94 5.92 17.20
N ARG A 168 1.87 6.88 17.17
CA ARG A 168 3.22 6.73 17.69
C ARG A 168 3.20 6.41 19.18
N ALA A 169 2.47 7.19 19.97
CA ALA A 169 2.34 6.96 21.40
C ALA A 169 1.72 5.59 21.72
N ALA A 170 0.62 5.22 21.05
CA ALA A 170 -0.09 3.98 21.33
C ALA A 170 0.67 2.70 20.93
N ILE A 171 1.42 2.74 19.81
CA ILE A 171 2.02 1.54 19.22
C ILE A 171 3.51 1.44 19.56
N LEU A 172 4.27 2.52 19.42
CA LEU A 172 5.72 2.52 19.65
C LEU A 172 6.06 2.76 21.12
N HIS A 173 5.27 3.57 21.83
CA HIS A 173 5.46 3.90 23.24
C HIS A 173 4.42 3.23 24.15
N SER A 174 3.93 2.03 23.81
CA SER A 174 3.25 1.21 24.82
C SER A 174 4.29 0.73 25.83
N GLU A 175 4.63 1.66 26.74
CA GLU A 175 5.31 1.40 28.00
C GLU A 175 4.65 0.17 28.60
N GLY A 176 5.45 -0.87 28.81
CA GLY A 176 4.97 -2.09 29.43
C GLY A 176 4.42 -1.76 30.81
N LEU A 177 3.10 -1.66 30.94
CA LEU A 177 2.41 -1.92 32.20
C LEU A 177 2.46 -3.41 32.60
N PHE A 178 3.39 -4.17 32.01
CA PHE A 178 3.82 -5.48 32.48
C PHE A 178 5.29 -5.42 32.90
N ALA A 179 5.62 -4.45 33.77
CA ALA A 179 6.55 -4.78 34.84
C ALA A 179 5.83 -5.74 35.79
N ASN A 180 6.38 -6.95 35.93
CA ASN A 180 6.03 -8.00 36.89
C ASN A 180 4.81 -8.90 36.60
N ARG A 181 5.08 -10.10 36.08
CA ARG A 181 4.75 -11.35 36.80
C ARG A 181 5.63 -12.51 36.34
#